data_AF-A0A968L735-F1
#
_entry.id   AF-A0A968L735-F1
#
_cell.length_a   1.000
_cell.length_b   1.000
_cell.length_c   1.000
_cell.angle_alpha   90.00
_cell.angle_beta   90.00
_cell.angle_gamma   90.00
#
_symmetry.space_group_name_H-M   'P 1'
#
loop_
_entity.id
_entity.type
_entity.pdbx_description
1 polymer ?
#
loop_
_entity_poly.entity_id
_entity_poly.type
_entity_poly.pdbx_seq_one_letter_code
_entity_poly.pdbx_strand_id
1 'polypeptide(L)' 'MTTEEMTELSAGDFVVYDDGREGNSGVRAVVLTNSSYAMQVQFDDRADSTFIRHSDRGWTDHLKVCRAAW' A
#
# COMPACT_ATOMS: atom_id res chain seq x y z
N MET A 1 8.24 -2.57 -2.10
CA MET A 1 7.55 -2.42 -3.40
C MET A 1 8.30 -1.42 -4.26
N THR A 2 8.51 -1.70 -5.56
CA THR A 2 9.16 -0.77 -6.49
C THR A 2 8.17 0.25 -7.04
N THR A 3 8.65 1.37 -7.59
CA THR A 3 7.80 2.37 -8.24
C THR A 3 7.01 1.79 -9.41
N GLU A 4 7.61 0.89 -10.20
CA GLU A 4 6.93 0.21 -11.32
C GLU A 4 5.74 -0.61 -10.81
N GLU A 5 5.95 -1.44 -9.78
CA GLU A 5 4.89 -2.23 -9.14
C GLU A 5 3.76 -1.33 -8.61
N MET A 6 4.10 -0.17 -8.03
CA MET A 6 3.11 0.79 -7.56
C MET A 6 2.28 1.35 -8.71
N THR A 7 2.89 1.70 -9.84
CA THR A 7 2.17 2.28 -10.98
C THR A 7 1.22 1.30 -11.66
N GLU A 8 1.42 -0.01 -11.48
CA GLU A 8 0.53 -1.04 -11.99
C GLU A 8 -0.75 -1.24 -11.14
N LEU A 9 -0.76 -0.74 -9.90
CA LEU A 9 -1.91 -0.91 -9.00
C LEU A 9 -3.11 -0.09 -9.43
N SER A 10 -4.28 -0.73 -9.40
CA SER A 10 -5.58 -0.14 -9.67
C SER A 10 -6.41 0.02 -8.39
N ALA A 11 -7.43 0.88 -8.44
CA ALA A 11 -8.41 0.96 -7.36
C ALA A 11 -9.08 -0.41 -7.14
N GLY A 12 -9.16 -0.84 -5.88
CA GLY A 12 -9.66 -2.16 -5.48
C GLY A 12 -8.56 -3.21 -5.27
N ASP A 13 -7.34 -2.98 -5.75
CA ASP A 13 -6.21 -3.86 -5.45
C ASP A 13 -5.84 -3.78 -3.96
N PHE A 14 -5.15 -4.82 -3.48
CA PHE A 14 -4.72 -4.90 -2.10
C PHE A 14 -3.21 -4.84 -1.97
N VAL A 15 -2.77 -4.13 -0.93
CA VAL A 15 -1.39 -4.12 -0.46
C VAL A 15 -1.35 -4.50 1.01
N VAL A 16 -0.20 -4.95 1.47
CA VAL A 16 0.08 -5.21 2.88
C VAL A 16 1.23 -4.33 3.31
N TYR A 17 1.05 -3.68 4.45
CA TYR A 17 2.09 -2.92 5.14
C TYR A 17 2.71 -3.77 6.25
N ASP A 18 4.02 -3.78 6.29
CA ASP A 18 4.81 -4.60 7.19
C ASP A 18 6.17 -3.92 7.48
N ASP A 19 6.22 -3.14 8.55
CA ASP A 19 7.44 -2.45 9.01
C ASP A 19 8.19 -3.20 10.12
N GLY A 20 7.70 -4.40 10.50
CA GLY A 20 8.27 -5.23 11.56
C GLY A 20 8.05 -4.73 12.98
N ARG A 21 7.31 -3.62 13.19
CA ARG A 21 6.93 -3.13 14.52
C ARG A 21 5.58 -3.71 14.95
N GLU A 22 5.43 -3.93 16.25
CA GLU A 22 4.19 -4.45 16.83
C GLU A 22 3.02 -3.49 16.51
N GLY A 23 1.92 -4.05 16.01
CA GLY A 23 0.75 -3.29 15.54
C GLY A 23 0.82 -2.80 14.08
N ASN A 24 1.97 -2.95 13.41
CA ASN A 24 2.19 -2.48 12.04
C ASN A 24 2.63 -3.59 11.06
N SER A 25 2.59 -4.86 11.49
CA SER A 25 2.98 -6.01 10.68
C SER A 25 1.76 -6.73 10.14
N GLY A 26 1.72 -6.94 8.82
CA GLY A 26 0.64 -7.68 8.16
C GLY A 26 -0.66 -6.90 8.01
N VAL A 27 -0.63 -5.57 8.11
CA VAL A 27 -1.83 -4.75 7.99
C VAL A 27 -2.21 -4.62 6.52
N ARG A 28 -3.39 -5.14 6.17
CA ARG A 28 -3.93 -5.04 4.81
C ARG A 28 -4.51 -3.65 4.55
N ALA A 29 -4.34 -3.19 3.32
CA ALA A 29 -4.99 -2.00 2.80
C ALA A 29 -5.55 -2.23 1.40
N VAL A 30 -6.65 -1.57 1.11
CA VAL A 30 -7.20 -1.47 -0.25
C VAL A 30 -6.76 -0.16 -0.90
N VAL A 31 -6.38 -0.22 -2.17
CA VAL A 31 -6.08 0.98 -2.97
C VAL A 31 -7.39 1.65 -3.33
N LEU A 32 -7.58 2.89 -2.91
CA LEU A 32 -8.76 3.70 -3.25
C LEU A 32 -8.55 4.43 -4.59
N THR A 33 -7.37 5.05 -4.74
CA THR A 33 -6.96 5.72 -5.97
C THR A 33 -5.45 5.60 -6.14
N ASN A 34 -4.99 5.63 -7.39
CA ASN A 34 -3.57 5.63 -7.72
C ASN A 34 -3.32 6.57 -8.90
N SER A 35 -2.35 7.45 -8.74
CA SER A 35 -1.92 8.42 -9.74
C SER A 35 -0.47 8.14 -10.16
N SER A 36 0.09 8.93 -11.05
CA SER A 36 1.48 8.76 -11.51
C SER A 36 2.55 9.03 -10.44
N TYR A 37 2.20 9.60 -9.29
CA TYR A 37 3.17 10.00 -8.26
C TYR A 37 2.81 9.58 -6.84
N ALA A 38 1.57 9.14 -6.62
CA ALA A 38 1.07 8.78 -5.30
C ALA A 38 -0.19 7.92 -5.38
N MET A 39 -0.42 7.17 -4.30
CA MET A 39 -1.63 6.38 -4.08
C MET A 39 -2.32 6.79 -2.78
N GLN A 40 -3.64 6.62 -2.75
CA GLN A 40 -4.45 6.73 -1.55
C GLN A 40 -4.97 5.34 -1.19
N VAL A 41 -4.77 4.91 0.05
CA VAL A 41 -5.14 3.58 0.53
C VAL A 41 -6.00 3.68 1.79
N GLN A 42 -6.87 2.70 2.02
CA GLN A 42 -7.58 2.51 3.28
C GLN A 42 -7.03 1.27 3.96
N PHE A 43 -6.43 1.44 5.14
CA PHE A 43 -5.98 0.32 5.97
C PHE A 43 -7.15 -0.25 6.77
N ASP A 44 -7.14 -1.56 7.01
CA ASP A 44 -8.19 -2.26 7.76
C ASP A 44 -8.21 -1.91 9.26
N ASP A 45 -7.07 -1.43 9.79
CA ASP A 45 -6.88 -1.11 11.21
C ASP A 45 -7.07 0.39 11.54
N ARG A 46 -7.38 1.22 10.54
CA ARG A 46 -7.50 2.69 10.68
C ARG A 46 -8.84 3.16 10.14
N ALA A 47 -9.39 4.21 10.74
CA ALA A 47 -10.63 4.83 10.26
C ALA A 47 -10.39 5.73 9.03
N ASP A 48 -9.19 6.33 8.92
CA ASP A 48 -8.86 7.30 7.88
C ASP A 48 -8.01 6.68 6.77
N SER A 49 -8.18 7.20 5.55
CA SER A 49 -7.34 6.85 4.42
C SER A 49 -5.95 7.48 4.54
N THR A 50 -4.94 6.81 4.01
CA THR A 50 -3.55 7.27 4.00
C THR A 50 -3.10 7.62 2.58
N PHE A 51 -2.44 8.76 2.42
CA PHE A 51 -1.82 9.19 1.16
C PHE A 51 -0.33 8.86 1.15
N ILE A 52 0.12 8.09 0.18
CA ILE A 52 1.48 7.57 0.08
C ILE A 52 2.08 7.97 -1.27
N ARG A 53 3.17 8.76 -1.24
CA ARG A 53 3.92 9.10 -2.46
C ARG A 53 4.74 7.89 -2.90
N HIS A 54 4.83 7.66 -4.21
CA HIS A 54 5.65 6.57 -4.75
C HIS A 54 7.14 6.72 -4.40
N SER A 55 7.60 7.96 -4.19
CA SER A 55 8.96 8.26 -3.76
C SER A 55 9.20 8.11 -2.25
N ASP A 56 8.17 7.87 -1.45
CA ASP A 56 8.29 7.81 0.01
C ASP A 56 8.76 6.44 0.48
N ARG A 57 10.08 6.28 0.56
CA ARG A 57 10.72 5.03 1.00
C ARG A 57 10.32 4.58 2.40
N GLY A 58 9.93 5.51 3.28
CA GLY A 58 9.43 5.18 4.62
C GLY A 58 8.14 4.37 4.58
N TRP A 59 7.39 4.42 3.47
CA TRP A 59 6.24 3.56 3.22
C TRP A 59 6.56 2.45 2.22
N THR A 60 7.13 2.79 1.07
CA THR A 60 7.23 1.88 -0.07
C THR A 60 8.18 0.71 0.17
N ASP A 61 9.20 0.87 1.03
CA ASP A 61 10.09 -0.23 1.43
C ASP A 61 9.36 -1.29 2.29
N HIS A 62 8.22 -0.93 2.92
CA HIS A 62 7.43 -1.78 3.81
C HIS A 62 6.11 -2.27 3.20
N LEU A 63 5.79 -1.85 1.98
CA LEU A 63 4.61 -2.29 1.27
C LEU A 63 4.91 -3.49 0.36
N LYS A 64 3.96 -4.41 0.28
CA LYS A 64 3.97 -5.59 -0.59
C LYS A 64 2.62 -5.72 -1.30
N VAL A 65 2.62 -6.04 -2.60
CA VAL A 65 1.39 -6.29 -3.35
C VAL A 65 0.79 -7.63 -2.95
N CYS A 66 -0.50 -7.66 -2.62
CA CYS A 66 -1.24 -8.90 -2.41
C CYS A 66 -1.75 -9.43 -3.75
N ARG A 67 -0.87 -10.09 -4.53
CA ARG A 67 -1.32 -10.87 -5.70
C ARG A 67 -1.91 -12.18 -5.20
N ALA A 68 -3.23 -12.30 -5.19
CA ALA A 68 -3.89 -13.57 -4.95
C ALA A 68 -3.46 -14.56 -6.05
N ALA A 69 -2.77 -15.63 -5.68
CA ALA A 69 -2.63 -16.80 -6.54
C ALA A 69 -4.00 -17.49 -6.52
N TRP A 70 -4.71 -17.43 -7.65
CA TRP A 70 -5.89 -18.27 -7.90
C TRP A 70 -5.44 -19.67 -8.31
#